data_AF-A0A926X3D4-F1
#
_entry.id   AF-A0A926X3D4-F1
#
_cell.length_a   1.000
_cell.length_b   1.000
_cell.length_c   1.000
_cell.angle_alpha   90.00
_cell.angle_beta   90.00
_cell.angle_gamma   90.00
#
_symmetry.space_group_name_H-M   'P 1'
#
loop_
_entity.id
_entity.type
_entity.pdbx_description
1 polymer ?
#
loop_
_entity_poly.entity_id
_entity_poly.type
_entity_poly.pdbx_seq_one_letter_code
_entity_poly.pdbx_strand_id
1 'polypeptide(L)'
;MKRKPQKPQPKSPPNVKYLLAGGTMLVLVGVLADVRTLFKPAAPSNVCQEVVQSQSVLSRDELARLLNVPERDTKEAIRAIVSEPYCLLPNVEIRAGVTAEREAYPLAFDPQTWFVVLYEGNEYAGYSFVFQR
;
A
#
# COMPACT_ATOMS: atom_id res chain seq x y z
N MET A 1 19.31 53.95 -47.81
CA MET A 1 20.62 53.30 -47.53
C MET A 1 21.25 53.91 -46.29
N LYS A 2 21.74 53.04 -45.39
CA LYS A 2 22.81 53.20 -44.39
C LYS A 2 22.61 54.15 -43.18
N ARG A 3 22.47 53.50 -42.02
CA ARG A 3 22.54 54.00 -40.65
C ARG A 3 23.92 54.62 -40.35
N LYS A 4 23.95 55.61 -39.44
CA LYS A 4 25.13 55.90 -38.61
C LYS A 4 24.72 55.80 -37.12
N PRO A 5 25.30 54.88 -36.33
CA PRO A 5 25.00 54.71 -34.91
C PRO A 5 26.12 55.29 -34.03
N GLN A 6 25.78 55.89 -32.88
CA GLN A 6 26.57 55.97 -31.63
C GLN A 6 25.88 56.95 -30.65
N LYS A 7 25.84 56.74 -29.33
CA LYS A 7 26.80 56.08 -28.41
C LYS A 7 26.03 55.48 -27.22
N PRO A 8 26.51 54.40 -26.56
CA PRO A 8 25.88 53.87 -25.37
C PRO A 8 26.17 54.75 -24.15
N GLN A 9 25.14 55.07 -23.35
CA GLN A 9 25.33 55.66 -22.03
C GLN A 9 25.52 54.56 -20.98
N PRO A 10 26.50 54.68 -20.05
CA PRO A 10 26.70 53.71 -18.99
C PRO A 10 25.59 53.84 -17.96
N LYS A 11 24.74 52.81 -17.85
CA LYS A 11 23.79 52.69 -16.74
C LYS A 11 24.57 52.15 -15.53
N SER A 12 24.75 52.98 -14.50
CA SER A 12 25.25 52.53 -13.19
C SER A 12 24.41 51.36 -12.68
N PRO A 13 25.01 50.30 -12.14
CA PRO A 13 24.25 49.28 -11.43
C PRO A 13 23.74 49.88 -10.11
N PRO A 14 22.45 49.67 -9.75
CA PRO A 14 21.98 50.05 -8.44
C PRO A 14 22.65 49.14 -7.39
N ASN A 15 23.24 49.78 -6.38
CA ASN A 15 23.69 49.15 -5.15
C ASN A 15 22.53 48.39 -4.50
N VAL A 16 22.50 47.07 -4.65
CA VAL A 16 21.62 46.21 -3.85
C VAL A 16 22.30 46.00 -2.50
N LYS A 17 22.13 46.98 -1.61
CA LYS A 17 22.31 46.79 -0.18
C LYS A 17 20.92 46.82 0.46
N TYR A 18 20.70 45.86 1.35
CA TYR A 18 19.54 45.68 2.23
C TYR A 18 18.33 45.03 1.59
N LEU A 19 18.16 43.73 1.88
CA LEU A 19 17.00 43.19 2.60
C LEU A 19 17.25 41.70 2.90
N LEU A 20 18.28 41.43 3.71
CA LEU A 20 18.44 40.19 4.46
C LEU A 20 18.03 40.51 5.91
N ALA A 21 16.73 40.41 6.21
CA ALA A 21 16.19 40.31 7.57
C ALA A 21 14.67 40.19 7.48
N GLY A 22 14.16 38.97 7.47
CA GLY A 22 12.73 38.69 7.36
C GLY A 22 12.36 37.36 8.01
N GLY A 23 12.53 37.28 9.33
CA GLY A 23 11.68 36.51 10.24
C GLY A 23 11.53 35.00 10.02
N THR A 24 12.46 34.21 10.55
CA THR A 24 12.19 32.83 10.99
C THR A 24 11.30 32.85 12.24
N MET A 25 9.97 32.83 12.07
CA MET A 25 9.05 32.52 13.18
C MET A 25 7.81 31.77 12.69
N LEU A 26 7.97 30.50 12.29
CA LEU A 26 6.88 29.51 12.23
C LEU A 26 7.46 28.09 12.43
N VAL A 27 8.05 27.78 13.59
CA VAL A 27 8.59 26.42 13.86
C VAL A 27 7.94 25.72 15.05
N LEU A 28 7.18 26.39 15.91
CA LEU A 28 6.79 25.79 17.20
C LEU A 28 5.34 25.27 17.35
N VAL A 29 4.49 25.36 16.32
CA VAL A 29 3.11 24.82 16.42
C VAL A 29 3.00 23.37 15.91
N GLY A 30 3.98 22.87 15.15
CA GLY A 30 3.93 21.53 14.54
C GLY A 30 4.29 20.35 15.44
N VAL A 31 4.79 20.57 16.67
CA VAL A 31 5.38 19.51 17.50
C VAL A 31 4.34 18.65 18.25
N LEU A 32 3.08 19.08 18.30
CA LEU A 32 2.00 18.32 18.97
C LEU A 32 1.12 17.52 17.99
N ALA A 33 1.22 17.77 16.70
CA ALA A 33 0.59 16.92 15.70
C ALA A 33 1.56 15.77 15.42
N ASP A 34 1.20 14.56 15.85
CA ASP A 34 1.93 13.35 15.48
C ASP A 34 1.94 13.26 13.95
N VAL A 35 3.03 13.70 13.32
CA VAL A 35 3.23 13.73 11.87
C VAL A 35 2.96 12.36 11.23
N ARG A 36 3.00 11.26 11.99
CA ARG A 36 2.61 9.92 11.53
C ARG A 36 1.13 9.83 11.15
N THR A 37 0.25 10.61 11.76
CA THR A 37 -1.19 10.63 11.40
C THR A 37 -1.44 11.30 10.05
N LEU A 38 -0.61 12.27 9.66
CA LEU A 38 -0.73 12.96 8.38
C LEU A 38 -0.25 12.10 7.19
N PHE A 39 0.61 11.11 7.43
CA PHE A 39 1.15 10.23 6.39
C PHE A 39 0.70 8.76 6.54
N LYS A 40 -0.45 8.49 7.17
CA LYS A 40 -0.99 7.13 7.23
C LYS A 40 -1.31 6.63 5.81
N PRO A 41 -0.68 5.55 5.34
CA PRO A 41 -1.09 4.89 4.10
C PRO A 41 -2.56 4.49 4.22
N ALA A 42 -3.31 4.62 3.12
CA ALA A 42 -4.67 4.10 3.07
C ALA A 42 -4.66 2.59 3.38
N ALA A 43 -5.65 2.13 4.14
CA ALA A 43 -5.80 0.71 4.39
C ALA A 43 -5.89 -0.04 3.05
N PRO A 44 -5.26 -1.22 2.93
CA PRO A 44 -5.31 -1.98 1.69
C PRO A 44 -6.74 -2.32 1.33
N SER A 45 -7.10 -2.15 0.05
CA SER A 45 -8.45 -2.48 -0.39
C SER A 45 -8.66 -3.99 -0.34
N ASN A 46 -9.90 -4.37 -0.02
CA ASN A 46 -10.37 -5.75 -0.07
C ASN A 46 -11.27 -6.01 -1.28
N VAL A 47 -11.18 -5.11 -2.27
CA VAL A 47 -11.90 -5.24 -3.54
C VAL A 47 -11.20 -6.30 -4.36
N CYS A 48 -11.98 -7.20 -4.95
CA CYS A 48 -11.44 -8.23 -5.80
C CYS A 48 -10.74 -7.62 -7.02
N GLN A 49 -9.45 -7.95 -7.22
CA GLN A 49 -8.70 -7.47 -8.38
C GLN A 49 -8.89 -8.42 -9.57
N GLU A 50 -8.88 -9.71 -9.31
CA GLU A 50 -9.08 -10.75 -10.33
C GLU A 50 -9.85 -11.92 -9.75
N VAL A 51 -10.95 -12.30 -10.39
CA VAL A 51 -11.69 -13.52 -10.04
C VAL A 51 -11.01 -14.69 -10.73
N VAL A 52 -10.50 -15.64 -9.95
CA VAL A 52 -9.81 -16.83 -10.45
C VAL A 52 -10.80 -17.97 -10.64
N GLN A 53 -11.51 -18.35 -9.58
CA GLN A 53 -12.54 -19.38 -9.65
C GLN A 53 -13.84 -18.94 -8.96
N SER A 54 -14.86 -18.58 -9.75
CA SER A 54 -16.09 -17.94 -9.25
C SER A 54 -16.92 -18.79 -8.28
N GLN A 55 -16.76 -20.11 -8.31
CA GLN A 55 -17.44 -21.06 -7.43
C GLN A 55 -16.58 -21.53 -6.25
N SER A 56 -15.35 -21.01 -6.10
CA SER A 56 -14.47 -21.39 -5.00
C SER A 56 -15.02 -20.87 -3.67
N VAL A 57 -15.17 -21.79 -2.72
CA VAL A 57 -15.61 -21.51 -1.36
C VAL A 57 -14.83 -22.39 -0.39
N LEU A 58 -14.60 -21.89 0.82
CA LEU A 58 -13.88 -22.60 1.87
C LEU A 58 -14.84 -23.28 2.83
N SER A 59 -14.77 -24.61 2.92
CA SER A 59 -15.56 -25.38 3.89
C SER A 59 -15.04 -25.21 5.33
N ARG A 60 -15.85 -25.62 6.32
CA ARG A 60 -15.44 -25.64 7.74
C ARG A 60 -14.24 -26.55 7.98
N ASP A 61 -14.22 -27.71 7.32
CA ASP A 61 -13.17 -28.72 7.51
C ASP A 61 -11.85 -28.26 6.89
N GLU A 62 -11.89 -27.65 5.70
CA GLU A 62 -10.70 -27.05 5.08
C GLU A 62 -10.17 -25.90 5.92
N LEU A 63 -11.04 -24.99 6.38
CA LEU A 63 -10.65 -23.91 7.30
C LEU A 63 -9.98 -24.47 8.55
N ALA A 64 -10.56 -25.48 9.20
CA ALA A 64 -9.97 -26.08 10.39
C ALA A 64 -8.58 -26.67 10.11
N ARG A 65 -8.37 -27.29 8.95
CA ARG A 65 -7.03 -27.76 8.54
C ARG A 65 -6.05 -26.62 8.28
N LEU A 66 -6.48 -25.57 7.58
CA LEU A 66 -5.65 -24.38 7.31
C LEU A 66 -5.17 -23.68 8.58
N LEU A 67 -6.03 -23.58 9.60
CA LEU A 67 -5.69 -22.97 10.88
C LEU A 67 -4.59 -23.73 11.65
N ASN A 68 -4.27 -24.96 11.24
CA ASN A 68 -3.17 -25.75 11.80
C ASN A 68 -1.88 -25.70 10.97
N VAL A 69 -1.87 -25.03 9.81
CA VAL A 69 -0.65 -24.87 9.01
C VAL A 69 0.23 -23.80 9.67
N PRO A 70 1.49 -24.10 10.03
CA PRO A 70 2.38 -23.13 10.62
C PRO A 70 2.79 -22.07 9.58
N GLU A 71 2.98 -20.83 10.01
CA GLU A 71 3.61 -19.81 9.16
C GLU A 71 4.98 -20.28 8.66
N ARG A 72 5.41 -19.77 7.51
CA ARG A 72 6.64 -20.12 6.78
C ARG A 72 6.63 -21.51 6.11
N ASP A 73 5.53 -22.25 6.20
CA ASP A 73 5.31 -23.45 5.37
C ASP A 73 5.12 -23.06 3.88
N THR A 74 5.08 -24.04 2.99
CA THR A 74 5.03 -23.78 1.55
C THR A 74 3.64 -23.39 1.08
N LYS A 75 3.58 -22.62 -0.02
CA LYS A 75 2.33 -22.36 -0.73
C LYS A 75 1.66 -23.67 -1.16
N GLU A 76 2.44 -24.67 -1.55
CA GLU A 76 1.95 -26.02 -1.87
C GLU A 76 1.25 -26.70 -0.70
N ALA A 77 1.70 -26.51 0.55
CA ALA A 77 1.05 -27.06 1.74
C ALA A 77 -0.38 -26.49 1.90
N ILE A 78 -0.56 -25.20 1.62
CA ILE A 78 -1.90 -24.57 1.57
C ILE A 78 -2.71 -25.17 0.41
N ARG A 79 -2.12 -25.29 -0.78
CA ARG A 79 -2.78 -25.87 -1.98
C ARG A 79 -3.17 -27.34 -1.84
N ALA A 80 -2.53 -28.08 -0.94
CA ALA A 80 -2.93 -29.45 -0.63
C ALA A 80 -4.25 -29.50 0.18
N ILE A 81 -4.65 -28.41 0.83
CA ILE A 81 -5.84 -28.32 1.67
C ILE A 81 -7.00 -27.67 0.93
N VAL A 82 -6.72 -26.65 0.11
CA VAL A 82 -7.73 -25.87 -0.61
C VAL A 82 -7.49 -25.85 -2.11
N SER A 83 -8.59 -25.70 -2.86
CA SER A 83 -8.58 -25.46 -4.29
C SER A 83 -8.07 -24.06 -4.65
N GLU A 84 -8.19 -23.68 -5.92
CA GLU A 84 -7.90 -22.33 -6.39
C GLU A 84 -8.74 -21.27 -5.66
N PRO A 85 -8.23 -20.04 -5.47
CA PRO A 85 -8.96 -19.01 -4.75
C PRO A 85 -10.16 -18.53 -5.55
N TYR A 86 -11.10 -17.91 -4.86
CA TYR A 86 -12.13 -17.14 -5.54
C TYR A 86 -11.52 -15.90 -6.20
N CYS A 87 -10.65 -15.21 -5.46
CA CYS A 87 -10.15 -13.92 -5.88
C CYS A 87 -8.70 -13.67 -5.47
N LEU A 88 -7.94 -13.00 -6.34
CA LEU A 88 -6.69 -12.32 -5.99
C LEU A 88 -6.99 -10.89 -5.54
N LEU A 89 -6.53 -10.55 -4.34
CA LEU A 89 -6.63 -9.19 -3.80
C LEU A 89 -5.36 -8.40 -4.12
N PRO A 90 -5.41 -7.06 -4.09
CA PRO A 90 -4.22 -6.24 -4.21
C PRO A 90 -3.18 -6.62 -3.16
N ASN A 91 -1.94 -6.77 -3.62
CA ASN A 91 -0.79 -7.04 -2.77
C ASN A 91 -0.62 -5.96 -1.70
N VAL A 92 -0.06 -6.34 -0.56
CA VAL A 92 0.13 -5.44 0.59
C VAL A 92 1.54 -5.51 1.12
N GLU A 93 2.06 -4.41 1.64
CA GLU A 93 3.28 -4.44 2.43
C GLU A 93 2.91 -4.79 3.88
N ILE A 94 3.30 -5.97 4.33
CA ILE A 94 3.11 -6.42 5.72
C ILE A 94 4.22 -5.91 6.65
N ARG A 95 5.38 -5.58 6.06
CA ARG A 95 6.53 -4.92 6.69
C ARG A 95 7.31 -4.18 5.61
N ALA A 96 8.12 -3.21 6.00
CA ALA A 96 8.82 -2.34 5.06
C ALA A 96 9.62 -3.15 4.02
N GLY A 97 9.26 -2.98 2.75
CA GLY A 97 9.91 -3.66 1.63
C GLY A 97 9.55 -5.13 1.43
N VAL A 98 8.56 -5.66 2.16
CA VAL A 98 8.08 -7.05 1.98
C VAL A 98 6.63 -7.04 1.54
N THR A 99 6.46 -7.40 0.27
CA THR A 99 5.16 -7.52 -0.38
C THR A 99 4.58 -8.91 -0.14
N ALA A 100 3.32 -8.95 0.29
CA ALA A 100 2.53 -10.15 0.42
C ALA A 100 1.47 -10.23 -0.68
N GLU A 101 1.42 -11.37 -1.36
CA GLU A 101 0.32 -11.78 -2.23
C GLU A 101 -0.88 -12.19 -1.38
N ARG A 102 -2.09 -11.96 -1.90
CA ARG A 102 -3.31 -12.19 -1.14
C ARG A 102 -4.35 -12.95 -1.94
N GLU A 103 -4.77 -14.08 -1.40
CA GLU A 103 -5.77 -14.95 -2.00
C GLU A 103 -7.00 -15.03 -1.09
N ALA A 104 -8.17 -14.74 -1.63
CA ALA A 104 -9.42 -14.74 -0.88
C ALA A 104 -10.28 -15.97 -1.20
N TYR A 105 -10.80 -16.56 -0.13
CA TYR A 105 -11.70 -17.71 -0.15
C TYR A 105 -12.96 -17.36 0.67
N PRO A 106 -14.12 -17.11 0.02
CA PRO A 106 -15.38 -16.93 0.71
C PRO A 106 -15.71 -18.15 1.56
N LEU A 107 -16.16 -17.96 2.81
CA LEU A 107 -16.55 -19.08 3.65
C LEU A 107 -17.87 -19.67 3.14
N ALA A 108 -17.90 -20.98 2.92
CA ALA A 108 -19.11 -21.66 2.43
C ALA A 108 -20.32 -21.51 3.37
N PHE A 109 -20.06 -21.33 4.66
CA PHE A 109 -21.07 -21.19 5.72
C PHE A 109 -21.34 -19.74 6.13
N ASP A 110 -20.58 -18.78 5.60
CA ASP A 110 -20.78 -17.35 5.77
C ASP A 110 -20.16 -16.57 4.59
N PRO A 111 -20.84 -16.50 3.44
CA PRO A 111 -20.26 -15.94 2.21
C PRO A 111 -19.89 -14.46 2.29
N GLN A 112 -20.36 -13.73 3.30
CA GLN A 112 -19.97 -12.34 3.57
C GLN A 112 -18.62 -12.23 4.30
N THR A 113 -18.07 -13.35 4.76
CA THR A 113 -16.74 -13.41 5.37
C THR A 113 -15.79 -14.15 4.44
N TRP A 114 -14.67 -13.51 4.13
CA TRP A 114 -13.60 -14.10 3.32
C TRP A 114 -12.42 -14.46 4.21
N PHE A 115 -11.93 -15.69 4.07
CA PHE A 115 -10.62 -16.09 4.58
C PHE A 115 -9.56 -15.67 3.57
N VAL A 116 -8.64 -14.80 3.98
CA VAL A 116 -7.59 -14.28 3.11
C VAL A 116 -6.26 -14.86 3.53
N VAL A 117 -5.64 -15.65 2.65
CA VAL A 117 -4.30 -16.19 2.83
C VAL A 117 -3.27 -15.18 2.32
N LEU A 118 -2.20 -15.00 3.07
CA LEU A 118 -1.06 -14.15 2.70
C LEU A 118 0.13 -15.02 2.32
N TYR A 119 0.83 -14.67 1.25
CA TYR A 119 2.08 -15.33 0.85
C TYR A 119 3.20 -14.33 0.65
N GLU A 120 4.40 -14.67 1.13
CA GLU A 120 5.65 -14.01 0.77
C GLU A 120 6.38 -14.91 -0.24
N GLY A 121 6.21 -14.65 -1.54
CA GLY A 121 6.72 -15.55 -2.58
C GLY A 121 6.08 -16.94 -2.48
N ASN A 122 6.87 -17.97 -2.22
CA ASN A 122 6.37 -19.35 -2.09
C ASN A 122 6.09 -19.79 -0.65
N GLU A 123 6.13 -18.87 0.31
CA GLU A 123 5.93 -19.17 1.73
C GLU A 123 4.60 -18.60 2.22
N TYR A 124 3.87 -19.41 2.98
CA TYR A 124 2.68 -19.00 3.70
C TYR A 124 3.07 -18.03 4.81
N ALA A 125 2.51 -16.82 4.77
CA ALA A 125 2.82 -15.73 5.69
C ALA A 125 1.73 -15.48 6.74
N GLY A 126 0.65 -16.28 6.73
CA GLY A 126 -0.46 -16.16 7.66
C GLY A 126 -1.80 -15.91 6.96
N TYR A 127 -2.81 -15.53 7.76
CA TYR A 127 -4.17 -15.31 7.27
C TYR A 127 -4.86 -14.14 7.97
N SER A 128 -5.96 -13.70 7.38
CA SER A 128 -6.89 -12.75 8.01
C SER A 128 -8.34 -13.04 7.61
N PHE A 129 -9.29 -12.54 8.39
CA PHE A 129 -10.70 -12.53 8.02
C PHE A 129 -11.09 -11.14 7.52
N VAL A 130 -11.72 -11.09 6.36
CA VAL A 130 -12.28 -9.88 5.77
C VAL A 130 -13.79 -9.99 5.75
N PHE A 131 -14.47 -9.04 6.37
CA PHE A 131 -15.92 -8.95 6.40
C PHE A 131 -16.38 -7.99 5.30
N GLN A 132 -17.06 -8.53 4.29
CA GLN A 132 -17.72 -7.74 3.26
C GLN A 132 -18.94 -7.04 3.89
N ARG A 133 -19.10 -5.75 3.60
CA ARG A 133 -20.21 -4.93 4.10
C ARG A 133 -21.14 -4.54 2.97
#